data_AF-A0A523XS04-F1
#
_entry.id   AF-A0A523XS04-F1
#
_cell.length_a   1.000
_cell.length_b   1.000
_cell.length_c   1.000
_cell.angle_alpha   90.00
_cell.angle_beta   90.00
_cell.angle_gamma   90.00
#
_symmetry.space_group_name_H-M   'P 1'
#
loop_
_entity.id
_entity.type
_entity.pdbx_description
1 polymer ?
#
loop_
_entity_poly.entity_id
_entity_poly.type
_entity_poly.pdbx_seq_one_letter_code
_entity_poly.pdbx_strand_id
1 'polypeptide(L)'
;MIAGKPTVDYALWPENFEILLSEERAQLLILHPDDIDSLDSLNKLLPTGEVSRRTSEIEGKDFIIYFVPPANRTDQIPTPEPET
;
A
#
# COMPACT_ATOMS: atom_id res chain seq x y z
N MET A 1 10.26 -5.84 -13.07
CA MET A 1 9.08 -5.06 -13.50
C MET A 1 7.92 -6.04 -13.66
N ILE A 2 6.90 -5.98 -12.81
CA ILE A 2 5.65 -6.75 -13.00
C ILE A 2 4.45 -5.82 -12.78
N ALA A 3 3.95 -5.24 -13.86
CA ALA A 3 2.65 -4.58 -13.89
C ALA A 3 1.88 -5.17 -15.07
N GLY A 4 0.66 -5.67 -14.85
CA GLY A 4 -0.23 -6.15 -15.91
C GLY A 4 -0.14 -7.64 -16.28
N LYS A 5 0.21 -8.54 -15.33
CA LYS A 5 0.00 -9.98 -15.53
C LYS A 5 -1.38 -10.40 -15.02
N PRO A 6 -2.39 -10.59 -15.88
CA PRO A 6 -3.76 -10.95 -15.47
C PRO A 6 -3.86 -12.35 -14.85
N THR A 7 -2.83 -13.18 -14.96
CA THR A 7 -2.79 -14.53 -14.38
C THR A 7 -2.14 -14.58 -13.00
N VAL A 8 -1.65 -13.45 -12.50
CA VAL A 8 -1.07 -13.36 -11.16
C VAL A 8 -2.15 -12.80 -10.24
N ASP A 9 -2.60 -13.63 -9.31
CA ASP A 9 -3.46 -13.19 -8.24
C ASP A 9 -2.60 -12.42 -7.23
N TYR A 10 -2.86 -11.12 -7.11
CA TYR A 10 -2.17 -10.24 -6.15
C TYR A 10 -2.94 -10.17 -4.81
N ALA A 11 -3.93 -11.04 -4.59
CA ALA A 11 -4.61 -11.12 -3.30
C ALA A 11 -3.61 -11.56 -2.24
N LEU A 12 -3.44 -10.69 -1.25
CA LEU A 12 -2.61 -10.96 -0.08
C LEU A 12 -3.53 -11.35 1.08
N TRP A 13 -3.37 -12.58 1.57
CA TRP A 13 -4.08 -13.04 2.75
C TRP A 13 -3.55 -12.34 4.00
N PRO A 14 -4.39 -12.05 5.01
CA PRO A 14 -3.98 -11.32 6.22
C PRO A 14 -2.80 -11.96 6.97
N GLU A 15 -2.74 -13.30 6.96
CA GLU A 15 -1.65 -14.10 7.55
C GLU A 15 -0.29 -13.79 6.94
N ASN A 16 -0.27 -13.30 5.69
CA ASN A 16 0.95 -13.00 4.96
C ASN A 16 1.33 -11.52 5.03
N PHE A 17 0.64 -10.68 5.83
CA PHE A 17 0.99 -9.26 5.95
C PHE A 17 2.39 -9.02 6.52
N GLU A 18 2.97 -9.97 7.24
CA GLU A 18 4.35 -9.86 7.74
C GLU A 18 5.39 -9.69 6.62
N ILE A 19 5.12 -10.20 5.40
CA ILE A 19 6.04 -10.00 4.27
C ILE A 19 6.15 -8.52 3.87
N LEU A 20 5.12 -7.72 4.16
CA LEU A 20 5.09 -6.30 3.86
C LEU A 20 6.08 -5.51 4.73
N LEU A 21 6.41 -6.02 5.94
CA LEU A 21 7.41 -5.40 6.82
C LEU A 21 8.81 -5.42 6.21
N SER A 22 9.08 -6.38 5.33
CA SER A 22 10.38 -6.51 4.66
C SER A 22 10.47 -5.71 3.35
N GLU A 23 9.37 -5.10 2.91
CA GLU A 23 9.33 -4.30 1.68
C GLU A 23 9.65 -2.83 1.98
N GLU A 24 10.79 -2.36 1.48
CA GLU A 24 11.24 -0.97 1.67
C GLU A 24 10.56 0.02 0.70
N ARG A 25 9.82 -0.50 -0.29
CA ARG A 25 9.16 0.27 -1.34
C ARG A 25 7.78 0.75 -0.89
N ALA A 26 7.24 1.74 -1.60
CA ALA A 26 5.87 2.16 -1.39
C ALA A 26 4.90 1.02 -1.71
N GLN A 27 3.90 0.82 -0.85
CA GLN A 27 2.91 -0.23 -1.02
C GLN A 27 1.51 0.38 -1.03
N LEU A 28 0.66 -0.14 -1.91
CA LEU A 28 -0.75 0.26 -2.01
C LEU A 28 -1.59 -1.00 -1.91
N LEU A 29 -2.39 -1.09 -0.86
CA LEU A 29 -3.29 -2.20 -0.59
C LEU A 29 -4.73 -1.71 -0.74
N ILE A 30 -5.58 -2.54 -1.34
CA ILE A 30 -7.00 -2.27 -1.50
C ILE A 30 -7.76 -3.30 -0.67
N LEU A 31 -8.60 -2.83 0.23
CA LEU A 31 -9.42 -3.66 1.12
C LEU A 31 -10.91 -3.46 0.83
N HIS A 32 -11.68 -4.50 1.13
CA HIS A 32 -13.12 -4.40 1.19
C HIS A 32 -13.53 -3.47 2.35
N PRO A 33 -14.55 -2.61 2.20
CA PRO A 33 -14.94 -1.65 3.23
C PRO A 33 -15.42 -2.29 4.54
N ASP A 34 -15.94 -3.51 4.46
CA ASP A 34 -16.41 -4.28 5.63
C ASP A 34 -15.32 -5.14 6.28
N ASP A 35 -14.13 -5.22 5.68
CA ASP A 35 -13.02 -6.03 6.21
C ASP A 35 -12.21 -5.24 7.24
N ILE A 36 -12.84 -5.04 8.40
CA ILE A 36 -12.27 -4.28 9.52
C ILE A 36 -11.13 -5.05 10.18
N ASP A 37 -11.19 -6.39 10.21
CA ASP A 37 -10.16 -7.23 10.82
C ASP A 37 -8.82 -7.13 10.09
N SER A 38 -8.85 -7.14 8.75
CA SER A 38 -7.65 -6.90 7.94
C SER A 38 -7.11 -5.49 8.12
N LEU A 39 -7.99 -4.48 8.18
CA LEU A 39 -7.59 -3.09 8.40
C LEU A 39 -6.90 -2.89 9.76
N ASP A 40 -7.46 -3.47 10.83
CA ASP A 40 -6.89 -3.40 12.18
C ASP A 40 -5.52 -4.09 12.23
N SER A 41 -5.39 -5.25 11.56
CA SER A 41 -4.13 -5.97 11.43
C SER A 41 -3.07 -5.14 10.70
N LEU A 42 -3.42 -4.50 9.59
CA LEU A 42 -2.51 -3.61 8.84
C LEU A 42 -2.09 -2.41 9.70
N ASN A 43 -3.01 -1.79 10.44
CA ASN A 43 -2.67 -0.68 11.33
C ASN A 43 -1.70 -1.08 12.46
N LYS A 44 -1.82 -2.30 12.98
CA LYS A 44 -0.90 -2.83 14.01
C LYS A 44 0.47 -3.14 13.44
N LEU A 45 0.54 -3.72 12.24
CA LEU A 45 1.79 -4.13 11.61
C LEU A 45 2.53 -2.96 10.97
N LEU A 46 1.83 -2.09 10.25
CA LEU A 46 2.39 -1.00 9.45
C LEU A 46 1.87 0.35 9.94
N PRO A 47 2.26 0.82 11.15
CA PRO A 47 1.73 2.05 11.74
C PRO A 47 2.08 3.33 10.94
N THR A 48 3.00 3.23 9.98
CA THR A 48 3.33 4.31 9.04
C THR A 48 2.35 4.42 7.88
N GLY A 49 1.42 3.47 7.75
CA GLY A 49 0.42 3.45 6.69
C GLY A 49 -0.70 4.47 6.88
N GLU A 50 -1.16 5.03 5.78
CA GLU A 50 -2.26 5.97 5.70
C GLU A 50 -3.51 5.28 5.15
N VAL A 51 -4.64 5.46 5.84
CA VAL A 51 -5.93 4.87 5.47
C VAL A 51 -6.80 5.90 4.76
N SER A 52 -7.41 5.49 3.66
CA SER A 52 -8.30 6.32 2.86
C SER A 52 -9.51 5.52 2.41
N ARG A 53 -10.70 5.84 2.93
CA ARG A 53 -11.95 5.26 2.43
C ARG A 53 -12.36 5.95 1.13
N ARG A 54 -12.81 5.17 0.15
CA ARG A 54 -13.44 5.64 -1.07
C ARG A 54 -14.89 5.18 -1.08
N THR A 55 -15.79 6.16 -1.12
CA THR A 55 -17.23 5.95 -1.28
C THR A 55 -17.59 6.19 -2.73
N SER A 56 -18.30 5.25 -3.35
CA SER A 56 -18.78 5.37 -4.72
C SER A 56 -20.27 5.73 -4.75
N GLU A 57 -20.72 6.40 -5.81
CA GLU A 57 -22.15 6.60 -6.07
C GLU A 57 -22.85 5.30 -6.47
N ILE A 58 -22.07 4.29 -6.88
CA ILE A 58 -22.55 2.96 -7.24
C ILE A 58 -22.49 2.07 -5.99
N GLU A 59 -23.63 1.52 -5.61
CA GLU A 59 -23.76 0.62 -4.46
C GLU A 59 -22.80 -0.58 -4.57
N GLY A 60 -22.12 -0.90 -3.47
CA GLY A 60 -21.16 -2.01 -3.39
C GLY A 60 -19.81 -1.77 -4.09
N LYS A 61 -19.52 -0.56 -4.56
CA LYS A 61 -18.20 -0.17 -5.10
C LYS A 61 -17.35 0.65 -4.15
N ASP A 62 -17.69 0.62 -2.87
CA ASP A 62 -16.86 1.18 -1.82
C ASP A 62 -15.61 0.32 -1.61
N PHE A 63 -14.49 0.96 -1.31
CA PHE A 63 -13.25 0.26 -0.95
C PHE A 63 -12.39 1.15 -0.06
N ILE A 64 -11.47 0.50 0.66
CA ILE A 64 -10.49 1.17 1.49
C ILE A 64 -9.14 1.06 0.81
N ILE A 65 -8.43 2.18 0.73
CA ILE A 65 -7.04 2.26 0.29
C ILE A 65 -6.19 2.34 1.55
N TYR A 66 -5.21 1.45 1.67
CA TYR A 66 -4.18 1.50 2.70
C TYR A 66 -2.84 1.72 2.00
N PHE A 67 -2.25 2.89 2.21
CA PHE A 67 -1.02 3.31 1.54
C PHE A 67 0.14 3.34 2.53
N VAL A 68 1.21 2.62 2.23
CA VAL A 68 2.42 2.60 3.06
C VAL A 68 3.53 3.34 2.32
N PRO A 69 4.05 4.44 2.90
CA PRO A 69 5.15 5.17 2.29
C PRO A 69 6.44 4.33 2.30
N PRO A 70 7.36 4.56 1.34
CA PRO A 70 8.63 3.83 1.31
C PRO A 70 9.47 4.15 2.54
N ALA A 71 10.12 3.12 3.11
CA ALA A 71 10.96 3.28 4.31
C ALA A 71 12.17 4.20 4.06
N ASN A 72 12.70 4.17 2.83
CA ASN A 72 13.75 5.07 2.39
C ASN A 72 13.14 6.18 1.51
N ARG A 73 12.75 7.29 2.15
CA ARG A 73 12.56 8.57 1.46
C ARG A 73 13.95 9.11 1.08
N THR A 74 14.66 8.42 0.21
CA THR A 74 15.86 8.97 -0.40
C THR A 74 15.38 9.91 -1.49
N ASP A 75 14.92 11.09 -1.07
CA ASP A 75 14.76 12.31 -1.84
C ASP A 75 16.16 12.84 -2.24
N GLN A 76 17.03 11.95 -2.73
CA GLN A 76 18.17 12.38 -3.53
C GLN A 76 17.59 12.70 -4.90
N ILE A 77 16.95 13.86 -5.00
CA ILE A 77 17.14 14.68 -6.18
C ILE A 77 18.66 14.87 -6.22
N PRO A 78 19.40 14.30 -7.20
CA PRO A 78 20.76 14.74 -7.40
C PRO A 78 20.64 16.24 -7.64
N THR A 79 21.06 17.03 -6.64
CA THR A 79 21.33 18.44 -6.89
C THR A 79 22.33 18.41 -8.03
N PRO A 80 22.03 19.00 -9.21
CA PRO A 80 23.07 19.13 -10.22
C PRO A 80 24.20 19.88 -9.53
N GLU A 81 25.32 19.21 -9.31
CA GLU A 81 26.55 19.88 -8.89
C GLU A 81 26.76 21.01 -9.90
N PRO A 82 26.93 22.27 -9.46
CA PRO A 82 27.25 23.33 -10.40
C PRO A 82 28.56 22.94 -11.09
N GLU A 83 28.49 22.71 -12.39
CA GLU A 83 29.66 22.51 -13.24
C GLU A 83 30.63 23.68 -12.98
N THR A 84 31.83 23.36 -12.49
CA THR A 84 32.89 24.35 -12.19
C THR A 84 33.64 24.73 -13.45
#